data_AF-A0AAU8V0K6-F1
#
_entry.id   AF-A0AAU8V0K6-F1
#
_cell.length_a   1.000
_cell.length_b   1.000
_cell.length_c   1.000
_cell.angle_alpha   90.00
_cell.angle_beta   90.00
_cell.angle_gamma   90.00
#
_symmetry.space_group_name_H-M   'P 1'
#
loop_
_entity.id
_entity.type
_entity.pdbx_description
1 polymer ?
#
loop_
_entity_poly.entity_id
_entity_poly.type
_entity_poly.pdbx_seq_one_letter_code
_entity_poly.pdbx_strand_id
1 'polypeptide(L)'
;MSNNDFRLEDFNSNNDIKSEVITKNYILRMYFDDYEKLIKFRNYKMLKEHNMDYNLSKAISEGIGLLEKKYPDIERGMEKTNFKNGRRSKKSRLDDIEIKDSSAHLSREDTNFLNDFIYHKIYKEENLEYTRMELAHEIISALEKQYKGKF
;
A
#
# COMPACT_ATOMS: atom_id res chain seq x y z
N MET A 1 -24.63 -54.66 -23.00
CA MET A 1 -24.65 -54.10 -24.36
C MET A 1 -24.99 -52.63 -24.23
N SER A 2 -24.01 -51.78 -24.56
CA SER A 2 -24.12 -50.32 -24.59
C SER A 2 -25.03 -49.87 -25.73
N ASN A 3 -25.84 -48.83 -25.50
CA ASN A 3 -26.22 -47.84 -26.51
C ASN A 3 -26.75 -46.57 -25.82
N ASN A 4 -25.97 -45.49 -25.94
CA ASN A 4 -26.30 -44.09 -26.27
C ASN A 4 -27.59 -43.48 -25.65
N ASP A 5 -27.59 -42.30 -25.03
CA ASP A 5 -27.08 -41.03 -25.52
C ASP A 5 -26.76 -40.08 -24.34
N PHE A 6 -25.51 -39.65 -24.21
CA PHE A 6 -25.19 -38.39 -23.52
C PHE A 6 -25.04 -37.32 -24.60
N ARG A 7 -26.08 -36.52 -24.81
CA ARG A 7 -26.01 -35.31 -25.62
C ARG A 7 -25.08 -34.30 -24.94
N LEU A 8 -23.94 -34.03 -25.56
CA LEU A 8 -23.27 -32.75 -25.49
C LEU A 8 -24.19 -31.71 -26.13
N GLU A 9 -24.83 -30.89 -25.30
CA GLU A 9 -25.35 -29.59 -25.72
C GLU A 9 -24.63 -28.51 -24.91
N ASP A 10 -23.53 -28.05 -25.49
CA ASP A 10 -23.11 -26.66 -25.61
C ASP A 10 -23.74 -25.66 -24.63
N PHE A 11 -23.30 -25.69 -23.37
CA PHE A 11 -23.21 -24.45 -22.59
C PHE A 11 -21.81 -23.88 -22.74
N ASN A 12 -21.57 -23.29 -23.91
CA ASN A 12 -20.51 -22.31 -24.10
C ASN A 12 -20.92 -21.01 -23.37
N SER A 13 -20.94 -21.04 -22.04
CA SER A 13 -20.90 -19.79 -21.28
C SER A 13 -19.45 -19.33 -21.31
N ASN A 14 -19.19 -18.33 -22.15
CA ASN A 14 -17.93 -17.60 -22.20
C ASN A 14 -17.41 -17.40 -20.77
N ASN A 15 -16.37 -18.16 -20.45
CA ASN A 15 -15.54 -17.94 -19.28
C ASN A 15 -14.78 -16.63 -19.52
N ASP A 16 -15.47 -15.50 -19.33
CA ASP A 16 -14.84 -14.25 -18.93
C ASP A 16 -14.33 -14.46 -17.51
N ILE A 17 -13.24 -15.23 -17.38
CA ILE A 17 -12.39 -15.21 -16.20
C ILE A 17 -11.82 -13.80 -16.18
N LYS A 18 -12.55 -12.87 -15.57
CA LYS A 18 -11.96 -11.69 -14.98
C LYS A 18 -10.89 -12.24 -14.06
N SER A 19 -9.63 -12.16 -14.48
CA SER A 19 -8.50 -12.42 -13.60
C SER A 19 -8.67 -11.49 -12.42
N GLU A 20 -9.22 -11.99 -11.32
CA GLU A 20 -9.39 -11.21 -10.10
C GLU A 20 -8.02 -10.68 -9.74
N VAL A 21 -7.86 -9.36 -9.76
CA VAL A 21 -6.64 -8.72 -9.31
C VAL A 21 -6.54 -9.05 -7.82
N ILE A 22 -5.67 -10.01 -7.48
CA ILE A 22 -5.50 -10.46 -6.10
C ILE A 22 -4.92 -9.29 -5.31
N THR A 23 -5.76 -8.66 -4.49
CA THR A 23 -5.35 -7.60 -3.58
C THR A 23 -5.22 -8.16 -2.16
N LYS A 24 -4.30 -7.58 -1.39
CA LYS A 24 -4.09 -7.92 0.02
C LYS A 24 -4.40 -6.71 0.89
N ASN A 25 -5.08 -6.94 2.00
CA ASN A 25 -5.28 -5.89 2.99
C ASN A 25 -3.95 -5.59 3.69
N TYR A 26 -3.53 -4.33 3.66
CA TYR A 26 -2.33 -3.81 4.30
C TYR A 26 -2.71 -2.76 5.34
N ILE A 27 -2.24 -2.95 6.58
CA ILE A 27 -2.47 -2.01 7.67
C ILE A 27 -1.31 -1.01 7.70
N LEU A 28 -1.64 0.26 7.45
CA LEU A 28 -0.70 1.37 7.51
C LEU A 28 -0.92 2.14 8.81
N ARG A 29 0.07 2.06 9.70
CA ARG A 29 0.12 2.77 10.98
C ARG A 29 0.92 4.06 10.79
N MET A 30 0.34 5.21 11.13
CA MET A 30 0.91 6.54 10.83
C MET A 30 0.61 7.57 11.91
N TYR A 31 1.33 8.69 11.89
CA TYR A 31 1.03 9.85 12.74
C TYR A 31 -0.28 10.49 12.30
N PHE A 32 -0.99 11.15 13.20
CA PHE A 32 -2.25 11.81 12.87
C PHE A 32 -2.09 12.87 11.76
N ASP A 33 -1.03 13.67 11.79
CA ASP A 33 -0.74 14.67 10.74
C ASP A 33 -0.59 14.03 9.36
N ASP A 34 0.12 12.90 9.30
CA ASP A 34 0.29 12.09 8.09
C ASP A 34 -1.07 11.55 7.59
N TYR A 35 -1.92 11.11 8.51
CA TYR A 35 -3.29 10.70 8.19
C TYR A 35 -4.14 11.85 7.63
N GLU A 36 -4.09 13.03 8.24
CA GLU A 36 -4.81 14.21 7.74
C GLU A 36 -4.37 14.61 6.33
N LYS A 37 -3.06 14.60 6.07
CA LYS A 37 -2.50 14.85 4.74
C LYS A 37 -3.00 13.86 3.71
N LEU A 38 -3.03 12.57 4.06
CA LEU A 38 -3.57 11.53 3.19
C LEU A 38 -5.06 11.75 2.86
N ILE A 39 -5.86 12.15 3.86
CA ILE A 39 -7.28 12.47 3.66
C ILE A 39 -7.44 13.72 2.77
N LYS A 40 -6.65 14.77 3.00
CA LYS A 40 -6.65 15.97 2.14
C LYS A 40 -6.31 15.62 0.70
N PHE A 41 -5.28 14.80 0.48
CA PHE A 41 -4.91 14.36 -0.86
C PHE A 41 -6.03 13.57 -1.55
N ARG A 42 -6.62 12.59 -0.86
CA ARG A 42 -7.77 11.84 -1.39
C ARG A 42 -8.91 12.78 -1.77
N ASN A 43 -9.26 13.73 -0.90
CA ASN A 43 -10.32 14.70 -1.16
C ASN A 43 -9.98 15.62 -2.33
N TYR A 44 -8.71 16.04 -2.47
CA TYR A 44 -8.24 16.77 -3.64
C TYR A 44 -8.49 15.98 -4.93
N LYS A 45 -8.08 14.71 -4.99
CA LYS A 45 -8.32 13.84 -6.16
C LYS A 45 -9.80 13.66 -6.47
N MET A 46 -10.64 13.47 -5.46
CA MET A 46 -12.08 13.30 -5.66
C MET A 46 -12.75 14.60 -6.13
N LEU A 47 -12.49 15.72 -5.45
CA LEU A 47 -13.27 16.95 -5.62
C LEU A 47 -12.71 17.88 -6.69
N LYS A 48 -11.37 17.94 -6.83
CA LYS A 48 -10.71 18.84 -7.78
C LYS A 48 -10.40 18.17 -9.10
N GLU A 49 -10.04 16.88 -9.08
CA GLU A 49 -9.81 16.10 -10.30
C GLU A 49 -11.04 15.27 -10.73
N HIS A 50 -12.19 15.45 -10.05
CA HIS A 50 -13.45 14.77 -10.34
C HIS A 50 -13.36 13.23 -10.39
N ASN A 51 -12.40 12.64 -9.67
CA ASN A 51 -12.23 11.19 -9.61
C ASN A 51 -12.99 10.61 -8.41
N MET A 52 -14.31 10.44 -8.55
CA MET A 52 -15.20 10.04 -7.44
C MET A 52 -14.88 8.65 -6.87
N ASP A 53 -14.23 7.77 -7.65
CA ASP A 53 -13.82 6.45 -7.20
C ASP A 53 -12.44 6.45 -6.52
N TYR A 54 -11.83 7.63 -6.30
CA TYR A 54 -10.53 7.75 -5.67
C TYR A 54 -10.61 7.55 -4.15
N ASN A 55 -10.16 6.39 -3.69
CA ASN A 55 -10.20 5.99 -2.28
C ASN A 55 -8.79 5.98 -1.65
N LEU A 56 -8.72 5.68 -0.36
CA LEU A 56 -7.44 5.61 0.37
C LEU A 56 -6.47 4.56 -0.19
N SER A 57 -6.98 3.44 -0.70
CA SER A 57 -6.12 2.41 -1.30
C SER A 57 -5.43 2.94 -2.57
N LYS A 58 -6.16 3.68 -3.42
CA LYS A 58 -5.59 4.35 -4.59
C LYS A 58 -4.58 5.43 -4.18
N ALA A 59 -4.88 6.22 -3.16
CA ALA A 59 -3.96 7.22 -2.62
C ALA A 59 -2.62 6.61 -2.17
N ILE A 60 -2.69 5.52 -1.39
CA ILE A 60 -1.50 4.82 -0.90
C ILE A 60 -0.74 4.17 -2.06
N SER A 61 -1.44 3.51 -3.00
CA SER A 61 -0.79 2.89 -4.17
C SER A 61 -0.09 3.92 -5.04
N GLU A 62 -0.67 5.12 -5.20
CA GLU A 62 -0.03 6.22 -5.91
C GLU A 62 1.24 6.70 -5.20
N GLY A 63 1.19 6.83 -3.87
CA GLY A 63 2.38 7.17 -3.08
C GLY A 63 3.47 6.11 -3.17
N ILE A 64 3.10 4.83 -3.20
CA ILE A 64 4.02 3.69 -3.42
C ILE A 64 4.68 3.80 -4.80
N GLY A 65 3.90 4.05 -5.86
CA GLY A 65 4.46 4.24 -7.21
C GLY A 65 5.39 5.45 -7.32
N LEU A 66 5.17 6.50 -6.53
CA LEU A 66 6.10 7.63 -6.45
C LEU A 66 7.39 7.26 -5.70
N LEU A 67 7.31 6.45 -4.65
CA LEU A 67 8.50 5.91 -3.98
C LEU A 67 9.30 5.01 -4.93
N GLU A 68 8.65 4.13 -5.67
CA GLU A 68 9.32 3.26 -6.65
C GLU A 68 10.08 4.08 -7.71
N LYS A 69 9.49 5.17 -8.20
CA LYS A 69 10.18 6.11 -9.10
C LYS A 69 11.33 6.87 -8.44
N LYS A 70 11.23 7.19 -7.15
CA LYS A 70 12.28 7.86 -6.36
C LYS A 70 13.46 6.93 -6.09
N TYR A 71 13.22 5.62 -6.06
CA TYR A 71 14.21 4.59 -5.74
C TYR A 71 14.26 3.50 -6.84
N PRO A 72 14.71 3.84 -8.06
CA PRO A 72 14.69 2.93 -9.19
C PRO A 72 15.67 1.75 -9.02
N ASP A 73 16.70 1.90 -8.20
CA ASP A 73 17.79 0.92 -8.03
C ASP A 73 17.53 -0.07 -6.88
N ILE A 74 16.33 -0.09 -6.31
CA ILE A 74 15.98 -1.09 -5.27
C ILE A 74 15.90 -2.47 -5.90
N GLU A 75 16.76 -3.35 -5.41
CA GLU A 75 16.76 -4.77 -5.73
C GLU A 75 15.40 -5.41 -5.36
N ARG A 76 14.84 -6.22 -6.27
CA ARG A 76 13.49 -6.77 -6.15
C ARG A 76 13.50 -8.22 -5.70
N GLY A 77 12.44 -8.65 -5.01
CA GLY A 77 12.29 -10.03 -4.56
C GLY A 77 13.09 -10.34 -3.31
N MET A 78 13.28 -9.34 -2.45
CA MET A 78 14.01 -9.46 -1.20
C MET A 78 13.23 -10.31 -0.19
N GLU A 79 13.95 -10.81 0.82
CA GLU A 79 13.34 -11.59 1.89
C GLU A 79 12.30 -10.77 2.66
N LYS A 80 11.30 -11.47 3.20
CA LYS A 80 10.23 -10.82 3.95
C LYS A 80 10.79 -10.17 5.20
N THR A 81 10.73 -8.85 5.26
CA THR A 81 11.30 -8.09 6.37
C THR A 81 10.23 -7.76 7.40
N ASN A 82 10.52 -8.09 8.66
CA ASN A 82 9.68 -7.68 9.78
C ASN A 82 10.29 -6.43 10.42
N PHE A 83 9.46 -5.42 10.67
CA PHE A 83 9.84 -4.32 11.54
C PHE A 83 10.27 -4.85 12.91
N LYS A 84 11.25 -4.20 13.56
CA LYS A 84 11.55 -4.53 14.96
C LYS A 84 10.30 -4.36 15.80
N ASN A 85 10.03 -5.36 16.63
CA ASN A 85 9.06 -5.22 17.70
C ASN A 85 9.64 -4.18 18.68
N GLY A 86 9.17 -2.93 18.59
CA GLY A 86 9.59 -1.89 19.52
C GLY A 86 9.44 -2.39 20.96
N ARG A 87 10.39 -2.03 21.83
CA ARG A 87 10.21 -2.27 23.27
C ARG A 87 8.91 -1.57 23.68
N ARG A 88 7.95 -2.29 24.28
CA ARG A 88 6.83 -1.64 25.01
C ARG A 88 7.47 -0.73 26.04
N SER A 89 7.66 0.55 25.73
CA SER A 89 8.23 1.47 26.69
C SER A 89 7.18 1.61 27.79
N LYS A 90 7.54 1.13 28.99
CA LYS A 90 6.86 1.54 30.21
C LYS A 90 7.09 3.05 30.31
N LYS A 91 6.07 3.85 29.96
CA LYS A 91 6.02 5.32 30.10
C LYS A 91 7.19 6.06 29.42
N SER A 92 7.00 6.53 28.20
CA SER A 92 7.89 7.55 27.64
C SER A 92 7.15 8.46 26.65
N ARG A 93 6.70 9.64 27.11
CA ARG A 93 6.49 10.87 26.31
C ARG A 93 5.63 10.79 25.02
N LEU A 94 4.97 9.67 24.75
CA LEU A 94 4.12 9.40 23.59
C LEU A 94 2.63 9.69 23.86
N ASP A 95 2.28 10.11 25.07
CA ASP A 95 0.89 10.29 25.48
C ASP A 95 0.18 11.44 24.71
N ASP A 96 0.94 12.29 23.99
CA ASP A 96 0.41 13.39 23.17
C ASP A 96 0.54 13.16 21.64
N ILE A 97 1.20 12.09 21.20
CA ILE A 97 1.33 11.80 19.76
C ILE A 97 0.14 10.94 19.33
N GLU A 98 -0.84 11.56 18.67
CA GLU A 98 -1.98 10.83 18.14
C GLU A 98 -1.55 9.93 16.96
N ILE A 99 -1.82 8.63 17.09
CA ILE A 99 -1.53 7.60 16.08
C ILE A 99 -2.85 7.14 15.46
N LYS A 100 -2.86 6.95 14.14
CA LYS A 100 -3.97 6.34 13.41
C LYS A 100 -3.52 5.11 12.63
N ASP A 101 -4.36 4.09 12.67
CA ASP A 101 -4.25 2.93 11.80
C ASP A 101 -5.26 3.09 10.66
N SER A 102 -4.80 2.89 9.43
CA SER A 102 -5.64 2.84 8.22
C SER A 102 -5.41 1.52 7.49
N SER A 103 -6.37 1.11 6.67
CA SER A 103 -6.29 -0.12 5.88
C SER A 103 -6.43 0.18 4.40
N ALA A 104 -5.67 -0.55 3.58
CA ALA A 104 -5.69 -0.43 2.14
C ALA A 104 -5.63 -1.80 1.47
N HIS A 105 -6.42 -1.97 0.41
CA HIS A 105 -6.29 -3.13 -0.47
C HIS A 105 -5.22 -2.81 -1.50
N LEU A 106 -4.05 -3.42 -1.36
CA LEU A 106 -2.91 -3.20 -2.24
C LEU A 106 -2.73 -4.36 -3.21
N SER A 107 -2.23 -4.05 -4.41
CA SER A 107 -1.88 -5.06 -5.40
C SER A 107 -0.71 -5.93 -4.93
N ARG A 108 -0.48 -7.05 -5.62
CA ARG A 108 0.70 -7.88 -5.33
C ARG A 108 1.98 -7.10 -5.61
N GLU A 109 2.03 -6.35 -6.70
CA GLU A 109 3.16 -5.51 -7.10
C GLU A 109 3.50 -4.48 -6.00
N ASP A 110 2.50 -3.76 -5.50
CA ASP A 110 2.68 -2.76 -4.43
C ASP A 110 3.21 -3.42 -3.16
N THR A 111 2.62 -4.54 -2.75
CA THR A 111 3.05 -5.24 -1.52
C THR A 111 4.46 -5.81 -1.65
N ASN A 112 4.85 -6.28 -2.83
CA ASN A 112 6.20 -6.77 -3.10
C ASN A 112 7.20 -5.60 -3.06
N PHE A 113 6.89 -4.48 -3.73
CA PHE A 113 7.75 -3.29 -3.69
C PHE A 113 7.92 -2.78 -2.25
N LEU A 114 6.84 -2.68 -1.47
CA LEU A 114 6.93 -2.27 -0.07
C LEU A 114 7.87 -3.17 0.73
N ASN A 115 7.83 -4.48 0.52
CA ASN A 115 8.74 -5.40 1.19
C ASN A 115 10.21 -5.13 0.79
N ASP A 116 10.47 -4.97 -0.52
CA ASP A 116 11.81 -4.68 -1.05
C ASP A 116 12.33 -3.32 -0.53
N PHE A 117 11.46 -2.32 -0.46
CA PHE A 117 11.75 -1.01 0.09
C PHE A 117 12.08 -1.05 1.58
N ILE A 118 11.28 -1.77 2.38
CA ILE A 118 11.56 -1.96 3.82
C ILE A 118 12.89 -2.67 4.01
N TYR A 119 13.16 -3.73 3.24
CA TYR A 119 14.45 -4.43 3.28
C TYR A 119 15.61 -3.47 3.00
N HIS A 120 15.49 -2.67 1.93
CA HIS A 120 16.50 -1.70 1.55
C HIS A 120 16.78 -0.70 2.68
N LYS A 121 15.72 -0.12 3.28
CA LYS A 121 15.87 0.80 4.41
C LYS A 121 16.57 0.17 5.61
N ILE A 122 16.20 -1.05 5.97
CA ILE A 122 16.74 -1.69 7.18
C ILE A 122 18.16 -2.20 6.98
N TYR A 123 18.42 -2.91 5.87
CA TYR A 123 19.64 -3.67 5.70
C TYR A 123 20.66 -3.02 4.76
N LYS A 124 20.22 -2.23 3.78
CA LYS A 124 21.15 -1.56 2.83
C LYS A 124 21.51 -0.15 3.30
N GLU A 125 20.54 0.59 3.84
CA GLU A 125 20.77 1.90 4.47
C GLU A 125 21.13 1.78 5.97
N GLU A 126 21.22 0.55 6.50
CA GLU A 126 21.54 0.24 7.91
C GLU A 126 20.61 0.92 8.94
N ASN A 127 19.39 1.31 8.55
CA ASN A 127 18.40 1.87 9.46
C ASN A 127 17.65 0.77 10.21
N LEU A 128 18.34 0.15 11.18
CA LEU A 128 17.81 -0.98 11.96
C LEU A 128 16.60 -0.62 12.83
N GLU A 129 16.32 0.67 13.04
CA GLU A 129 15.18 1.15 13.82
C GLU A 129 14.02 1.61 12.93
N TYR A 130 14.11 1.39 11.60
CA TYR A 130 13.06 1.77 10.66
C TYR A 130 11.70 1.18 11.05
N THR A 131 10.67 2.03 11.07
CA THR A 131 9.35 1.75 11.62
C THR A 131 8.25 1.81 10.57
N ARG A 132 7.07 1.26 10.91
CA ARG A 132 5.85 1.42 10.10
C ARG A 132 5.44 2.88 9.93
N MET A 133 5.70 3.71 10.95
CA MET A 133 5.36 5.13 10.94
C MET A 133 6.21 5.88 9.93
N GLU A 134 7.52 5.61 9.90
CA GLU A 134 8.43 6.20 8.90
C GLU A 134 8.10 5.74 7.49
N LEU A 135 7.66 4.48 7.31
CA LEU A 135 7.16 4.02 6.02
C LEU A 135 5.93 4.83 5.57
N ALA A 136 4.96 5.00 6.45
CA ALA A 136 3.79 5.81 6.12
C ALA A 136 4.18 7.25 5.78
N HIS A 137 5.07 7.84 6.57
CA HIS A 137 5.58 9.18 6.35
C HIS A 137 6.29 9.33 4.99
N GLU A 138 7.10 8.36 4.57
CA GLU A 138 7.76 8.37 3.25
C GLU A 138 6.75 8.30 2.10
N ILE A 139 5.72 7.44 2.21
CA ILE A 139 4.64 7.33 1.22
C ILE A 139 3.91 8.67 1.07
N ILE A 140 3.54 9.28 2.20
CA ILE A 140 2.79 10.54 2.22
C ILE A 140 3.67 11.71 1.76
N SER A 141 4.93 11.74 2.18
CA SER A 141 5.89 12.75 1.74
C SER A 141 6.15 12.69 0.24
N ALA A 142 6.12 11.49 -0.37
CA ALA A 142 6.20 11.35 -1.82
C ALA A 142 5.01 12.01 -2.53
N LEU A 143 3.79 11.83 -1.99
CA LEU A 143 2.58 12.51 -2.47
C LEU A 143 2.70 14.03 -2.32
N GLU A 144 3.04 14.52 -1.12
CA GLU A 144 3.18 15.95 -0.85
C GLU A 144 4.21 16.61 -1.77
N LYS A 145 5.34 15.95 -2.01
CA LYS A 145 6.39 16.46 -2.89
C LYS A 145 5.90 16.58 -4.34
N GLN A 146 5.18 15.57 -4.84
CA GLN A 146 4.68 15.54 -6.21
C GLN A 146 3.54 16.55 -6.44
N TYR A 147 2.73 16.78 -5.43
CA TYR A 147 1.51 17.60 -5.51
C TYR A 147 1.58 18.85 -4.65
N LYS A 148 2.79 19.34 -4.38
CA LYS A 148 3.03 20.48 -3.50
C LYS A 148 2.12 21.66 -3.83
N GLY A 149 1.39 22.15 -2.82
CA GLY A 149 0.48 23.29 -2.95
C GLY A 149 -0.88 22.98 -3.58
N LYS A 150 -1.19 21.70 -3.85
CA LYS A 150 -2.49 21.27 -4.37
C LYS A 150 -3.43 20.73 -3.30
N PHE A 151 -2.89 20.25 -2.17
CA PHE A 151 -3.62 19.79 -1.00
C PHE A 151 -2.88 20.10 0.29
#